data_AF-A0A1Y5YCM2-F1
#
_entry.id   AF-A0A1Y5YCM2-F1
#
_cell.length_a   1.000
_cell.length_b   1.000
_cell.length_c   1.000
_cell.angle_alpha   90.00
_cell.angle_beta   90.00
_cell.angle_gamma   90.00
#
_symmetry.space_group_name_H-M   'P 1'
#
loop_
_entity.id
_entity.type
_entity.pdbx_description
1 polymer ?
#
loop_
_entity_poly.entity_id
_entity_poly.type
_entity_poly.pdbx_seq_one_letter_code
_entity_poly.pdbx_strand_id
1 'polypeptide(L)'
;MLDDTIPDDRLKLIFTCCHPALAIEAQVALTLRTLGGLATDEIARCFLVSTETMKRRLTRARMKIETAGIPFRVPPGHLLPERLAAVLKVIYLIFNEGYGGRADLASEAIRLARVLTGLMPDEPEAFGLLALMLCHDARRSARVVDGHLVLLEDQDHTLWNSGQIAEGRSIVDRTLTGRHRGPYLIQAAIAALQTEQPVDWPQIVALYDELTSLTRSPIVELNRAVALAQASLPEAALTIVERLDLTNYQYFHSTRGELLRRLGRTEEARTAYRQALELAHSDPERRFLQRRLAAL
;
A
#
# COMPACT_ATOMS: atom_id res chain seq x y z
N MET A 1 2.74 10.85 36.34
CA MET A 1 3.52 9.71 35.83
C MET A 1 3.11 9.53 34.39
N LEU A 2 4.05 9.56 33.44
CA LEU A 2 3.76 9.28 32.04
C LEU A 2 3.29 7.82 31.97
N ASP A 3 2.11 7.60 31.42
CA ASP A 3 1.54 6.27 31.23
C ASP A 3 2.46 5.53 30.24
N ASP A 4 3.22 4.55 30.73
CA ASP A 4 4.26 3.81 29.98
C ASP A 4 3.65 2.72 29.08
N THR A 5 2.36 2.86 28.76
CA THR A 5 1.54 1.88 28.05
C THR A 5 2.06 1.59 26.64
N ILE A 6 2.69 2.56 25.99
CA ILE A 6 3.27 2.41 24.65
C ILE A 6 4.80 2.42 24.78
N PRO A 7 5.53 1.35 24.42
CA PRO A 7 6.97 1.24 24.68
C PRO A 7 7.86 2.03 23.68
N ASP A 8 7.28 2.70 22.69
CA ASP A 8 8.00 3.42 21.63
C ASP A 8 7.52 4.86 21.47
N ASP A 9 8.45 5.82 21.48
CA ASP A 9 8.13 7.25 21.47
C ASP A 9 7.53 7.73 20.14
N ARG A 10 7.93 7.14 19.01
CA ARG A 10 7.35 7.49 17.70
C ARG A 10 5.92 6.95 17.61
N LEU A 11 5.68 5.73 18.08
CA LEU A 11 4.34 5.14 18.14
C LEU A 11 3.43 5.94 19.10
N LYS A 12 3.94 6.42 20.25
CA LYS A 12 3.22 7.36 21.13
C LYS A 12 2.73 8.58 20.37
N LEU A 13 3.61 9.21 19.58
CA LEU A 13 3.26 10.39 18.79
C LEU A 13 2.23 10.06 17.69
N ILE A 14 2.36 8.91 17.01
CA ILE A 14 1.39 8.46 16.01
C ILE A 14 0.00 8.29 16.64
N PHE A 15 -0.12 7.58 17.75
CA PHE A 15 -1.40 7.42 18.48
C PHE A 15 -1.97 8.75 18.97
N THR A 16 -1.10 9.68 19.39
CA THR A 16 -1.50 11.03 19.80
C THR A 16 -2.10 11.81 18.62
N CYS A 17 -1.48 11.74 17.43
CA CYS A 17 -1.96 12.39 16.21
C CYS A 17 -3.23 11.74 15.63
N CYS A 18 -3.43 10.44 15.84
CA CYS A 18 -4.61 9.68 15.41
C CYS A 18 -5.82 9.90 16.33
N HIS A 19 -6.20 11.16 16.54
CA HIS A 19 -7.32 11.52 17.43
C HIS A 19 -8.70 11.32 16.75
N PRO A 20 -9.65 10.59 17.36
CA PRO A 20 -10.93 10.21 16.75
C PRO A 20 -11.83 11.41 16.40
N ALA A 21 -11.62 12.57 17.05
CA ALA A 21 -12.29 13.82 16.68
C ALA A 21 -11.99 14.29 15.24
N LEU A 22 -10.92 13.81 14.61
CA LEU A 22 -10.56 14.12 13.23
C LEU A 22 -11.00 12.98 12.30
N ALA A 23 -11.37 13.30 11.05
CA ALA A 23 -11.56 12.26 10.03
C ALA A 23 -10.25 11.49 9.81
N ILE A 24 -10.32 10.19 9.51
CA ILE A 24 -9.14 9.32 9.35
C ILE A 24 -8.16 9.90 8.34
N GLU A 25 -8.64 10.44 7.21
CA GLU A 25 -7.79 11.06 6.19
C GLU A 25 -7.02 12.27 6.72
N ALA A 26 -7.62 13.02 7.64
CA ALA A 26 -6.98 14.17 8.27
C ALA A 26 -5.95 13.74 9.33
N GLN A 27 -6.26 12.72 10.13
CA GLN A 27 -5.33 12.12 11.09
C GLN A 27 -4.06 11.63 10.37
N VAL A 28 -4.25 10.85 9.31
CA VAL A 28 -3.16 10.26 8.55
C VAL A 28 -2.32 11.33 7.85
N ALA A 29 -2.97 12.30 7.17
CA ALA A 29 -2.25 13.37 6.49
C ALA A 29 -1.43 14.25 7.44
N LEU A 30 -1.98 14.59 8.62
CA LEU A 30 -1.24 15.33 9.63
C LEU A 30 -0.03 14.54 10.12
N THR A 31 -0.22 13.27 10.44
CA THR A 31 0.84 12.41 10.97
C THR A 31 1.98 12.21 9.97
N LEU A 32 1.67 12.00 8.69
CA LEU A 32 2.69 11.93 7.63
C LEU A 32 3.46 13.25 7.47
N ARG A 33 2.77 14.40 7.63
CA ARG A 33 3.42 15.72 7.55
C ARG A 33 4.32 16.00 8.75
N THR A 34 3.87 15.65 9.96
CA THR A 34 4.56 16.02 11.21
C THR A 34 5.62 15.02 11.61
N LEU A 35 5.34 13.71 11.46
CA LEU A 35 6.22 12.63 11.90
C LEU A 35 6.91 11.92 10.73
N GLY A 36 6.23 11.81 9.59
CA GLY A 36 6.79 11.21 8.37
C GLY A 36 7.73 12.13 7.60
N GLY A 37 7.66 13.44 7.85
CA GLY A 37 8.47 14.45 7.14
C GLY A 37 8.07 14.70 5.69
N LEU A 38 6.95 14.13 5.23
CA LEU A 38 6.51 14.25 3.83
C LEU A 38 6.08 15.70 3.50
N ALA A 39 6.40 16.13 2.29
CA ALA A 39 5.87 17.32 1.65
C ALA A 39 4.38 17.20 1.34
N THR A 40 3.68 18.33 1.23
CA THR A 40 2.23 18.32 1.02
C THR A 40 1.84 17.66 -0.31
N ASP A 41 2.67 17.80 -1.35
CA ASP A 41 2.49 17.16 -2.65
C ASP A 41 2.77 15.64 -2.60
N GLU A 42 3.74 15.19 -1.80
CA GLU A 42 3.96 13.76 -1.51
C GLU A 42 2.72 13.14 -0.86
N ILE A 43 2.19 13.80 0.18
CA ILE A 43 0.96 13.35 0.86
C ILE A 43 -0.23 13.39 -0.11
N ALA A 44 -0.34 14.41 -0.97
CA ALA A 44 -1.43 14.50 -1.94
C ALA A 44 -1.46 13.29 -2.89
N ARG A 45 -0.29 12.85 -3.36
CA ARG A 45 -0.12 11.65 -4.21
C ARG A 45 -0.54 10.38 -3.48
N CYS A 46 -0.11 10.18 -2.23
CA CYS A 46 -0.55 9.06 -1.38
C CYS A 46 -2.08 8.93 -1.28
N PHE A 47 -2.81 10.05 -1.35
CA PHE A 47 -4.26 10.10 -1.26
C PHE A 47 -4.98 10.22 -2.61
N LEU A 48 -4.24 10.26 -3.72
CA LEU A 48 -4.77 10.49 -5.07
C LEU A 48 -5.65 11.76 -5.15
N VAL A 49 -5.21 12.85 -4.51
CA VAL A 49 -5.89 14.15 -4.56
C VAL A 49 -4.93 15.25 -5.01
N SER A 50 -5.46 16.41 -5.40
CA SER A 50 -4.62 17.56 -5.73
C SER A 50 -3.86 18.09 -4.51
N THR A 51 -2.69 18.69 -4.73
CA THR A 51 -1.91 19.38 -3.69
C THR A 51 -2.73 20.46 -2.99
N GLU A 52 -3.60 21.16 -3.71
CA GLU A 52 -4.48 22.18 -3.14
C GLU A 52 -5.56 21.58 -2.23
N THR A 53 -6.18 20.46 -2.65
CA THR A 53 -7.11 19.70 -1.81
C THR A 53 -6.42 19.23 -0.52
N MET A 54 -5.17 18.78 -0.61
CA MET A 54 -4.39 18.34 0.55
C MET A 54 -4.02 19.50 1.47
N LYS A 55 -3.59 20.65 0.94
CA LYS A 55 -3.35 21.88 1.72
C LYS A 55 -4.60 22.26 2.53
N ARG A 56 -5.76 22.34 1.88
CA ARG A 56 -7.03 22.66 2.54
C ARG A 56 -7.41 21.64 3.61
N ARG A 57 -7.14 20.36 3.39
CA ARG A 57 -7.35 19.29 4.39
C ARG A 57 -6.48 19.51 5.62
N LEU A 58 -5.18 19.74 5.44
CA LEU A 58 -4.24 19.98 6.54
C LEU A 58 -4.61 21.24 7.35
N THR A 59 -4.98 22.34 6.68
CA THR A 59 -5.40 23.57 7.36
C THR A 59 -6.68 23.34 8.19
N ARG A 60 -7.71 22.70 7.62
CA ARG A 60 -8.94 22.38 8.35
C ARG A 60 -8.70 21.46 9.55
N ALA A 61 -7.81 20.48 9.41
CA ALA A 61 -7.47 19.58 10.50
C ALA A 61 -6.82 20.34 11.67
N ARG A 62 -5.88 21.26 11.39
CA ARG A 62 -5.25 22.11 12.41
C ARG A 62 -6.26 23.02 13.12
N MET A 63 -7.12 23.70 12.36
CA MET A 63 -8.19 24.53 12.93
C MET A 63 -9.14 23.73 13.83
N LYS A 64 -9.46 22.49 13.45
CA LYS A 64 -10.31 21.61 14.26
C LYS A 64 -9.65 21.19 15.57
N ILE A 65 -8.34 20.91 15.56
CA ILE A 65 -7.56 20.62 16.77
C ILE A 65 -7.62 21.80 17.73
N GLU A 66 -7.38 23.01 17.22
CA GLU A 66 -7.40 24.25 17.99
C GLU A 66 -8.79 24.56 18.56
N THR A 67 -9.82 24.51 17.72
CA THR A 67 -11.20 24.82 18.11
C THR A 67 -11.76 23.84 19.13
N ALA A 68 -11.42 22.54 19.01
CA ALA A 68 -11.87 21.51 19.95
C ALA A 68 -10.99 21.39 21.20
N GLY A 69 -9.91 22.18 21.32
CA GLY A 69 -9.01 22.16 22.47
C GLY A 69 -8.39 20.78 22.71
N ILE A 70 -8.12 20.01 21.65
CA ILE A 70 -7.66 18.61 21.77
C ILE A 70 -6.29 18.60 22.46
N PRO A 71 -6.18 17.99 23.66
CA PRO A 71 -4.91 17.99 24.38
C PRO A 71 -3.92 17.07 23.67
N PHE A 72 -2.68 17.55 23.49
CA PHE A 72 -1.59 16.73 22.99
C PHE A 72 -1.07 15.83 24.13
N ARG A 73 -1.70 14.67 24.30
CA ARG A 73 -1.36 13.68 25.33
C ARG A 73 -1.43 12.27 24.76
N VAL A 74 -0.51 11.43 25.22
CA VAL A 74 -0.52 9.99 24.91
C VAL A 74 -1.84 9.39 25.41
N PRO A 75 -2.62 8.72 24.55
CA PRO A 75 -3.87 8.12 24.98
C PRO A 75 -3.61 6.93 25.92
N PRO A 76 -4.41 6.75 26.97
CA PRO A 76 -4.35 5.56 27.81
C PRO A 76 -4.73 4.30 27.01
N GLY A 77 -4.29 3.13 27.48
CA GLY A 77 -4.40 1.85 26.75
C GLY A 77 -5.79 1.50 26.22
N HIS A 78 -6.84 1.79 26.99
CA HIS A 78 -8.23 1.50 26.60
C HIS A 78 -8.75 2.36 25.42
N LEU A 79 -8.06 3.46 25.08
CA LEU A 79 -8.38 4.31 23.92
C LEU A 79 -7.52 3.98 22.68
N LEU A 80 -6.62 3.00 22.73
CA LEU A 80 -5.83 2.60 21.57
C LEU A 80 -6.68 1.94 20.47
N PRO A 81 -7.64 1.04 20.77
CA PRO A 81 -8.42 0.35 19.73
C PRO A 81 -9.18 1.30 18.78
N GLU A 82 -9.79 2.37 19.31
CA GLU A 82 -10.51 3.36 18.48
C GLU A 82 -9.62 4.13 17.50
N ARG A 83 -8.29 4.12 17.72
CA ARG A 83 -7.29 4.84 16.89
C ARG A 83 -6.57 3.91 15.93
N LEU A 84 -6.62 2.61 16.17
CA LEU A 84 -5.81 1.61 15.49
C LEU A 84 -5.94 1.69 13.97
N ALA A 85 -7.15 1.84 13.44
CA ALA A 85 -7.38 1.93 11.99
C ALA A 85 -6.57 3.05 11.32
N ALA A 86 -6.48 4.22 11.96
CA ALA A 86 -5.68 5.34 11.45
C ALA A 86 -4.18 5.10 11.65
N VAL A 87 -3.77 4.52 12.79
CA VAL A 87 -2.37 4.15 13.05
C VAL A 87 -1.84 3.17 12.01
N LEU A 88 -2.59 2.10 11.71
CA LEU A 88 -2.24 1.13 10.67
C LEU A 88 -2.07 1.81 9.31
N LYS A 89 -3.00 2.72 8.96
CA LYS A 89 -2.93 3.48 7.70
C LYS A 89 -1.72 4.42 7.65
N VAL A 90 -1.33 5.06 8.76
CA VAL A 90 -0.10 5.85 8.84
C VAL A 90 1.12 4.97 8.60
N ILE A 91 1.25 3.87 9.34
CA ILE A 91 2.40 2.95 9.22
C ILE A 91 2.51 2.42 7.79
N TYR A 92 1.39 2.01 7.19
CA TYR A 92 1.36 1.51 5.82
C TYR A 92 1.79 2.56 4.79
N LEU A 93 1.38 3.81 4.93
CA LEU A 93 1.79 4.88 4.00
C LEU A 93 3.26 5.27 4.19
N ILE A 94 3.79 5.27 5.42
CA ILE A 94 5.23 5.42 5.66
C ILE A 94 6.00 4.31 4.95
N PHE A 95 5.51 3.07 5.05
CA PHE A 95 6.12 1.95 4.33
C PHE A 95 6.10 2.14 2.82
N ASN A 96 4.96 2.51 2.23
CA ASN A 96 4.85 2.67 0.77
C ASN A 96 5.80 3.75 0.22
N GLU A 97 5.93 4.88 0.92
CA GLU A 97 6.92 5.91 0.57
C GLU A 97 8.35 5.40 0.70
N GLY A 98 8.64 4.61 1.74
CA GLY A 98 9.95 3.98 1.90
C GLY A 98 10.25 2.90 0.86
N TYR A 99 9.22 2.16 0.45
CA TYR A 99 9.31 1.11 -0.55
C TYR A 99 9.63 1.65 -1.94
N GLY A 100 9.18 2.88 -2.25
CA GLY A 100 9.46 3.57 -3.50
C GLY A 100 10.86 4.18 -3.64
N GLY A 101 11.69 4.24 -2.58
CA GLY A 101 13.05 4.77 -2.67
C GLY A 101 13.72 5.27 -1.39
N ARG A 102 13.01 5.28 -0.25
CA ARG A 102 13.56 5.68 1.08
C ARG A 102 13.63 4.46 2.01
N ALA A 103 14.64 3.62 1.82
CA ALA A 103 14.73 2.31 2.49
C ALA A 103 14.70 2.38 4.03
N ASP A 104 15.18 3.50 4.59
CA ASP A 104 15.10 3.83 6.02
C ASP A 104 13.66 3.92 6.52
N LEU A 105 12.75 4.56 5.75
CA LEU A 105 11.34 4.68 6.12
C LEU A 105 10.61 3.33 6.13
N ALA A 106 10.93 2.45 5.18
CA ALA A 106 10.30 1.13 5.13
C ALA A 106 10.77 0.23 6.28
N SER A 107 12.08 0.25 6.57
CA SER A 107 12.65 -0.48 7.72
C SER A 107 12.02 0.00 9.03
N GLU A 108 11.82 1.32 9.15
CA GLU A 108 11.17 1.90 10.31
C GLU A 108 9.69 1.53 10.42
N ALA A 109 8.95 1.53 9.32
CA ALA A 109 7.54 1.12 9.34
C ALA A 109 7.38 -0.35 9.77
N ILE A 110 8.27 -1.24 9.33
CA ILE A 110 8.33 -2.63 9.80
C ILE A 110 8.62 -2.67 11.31
N ARG A 111 9.60 -1.90 11.79
CA ARG A 111 9.93 -1.82 13.22
C ARG A 111 8.73 -1.35 14.05
N LEU A 112 8.03 -0.31 13.61
CA LEU A 112 6.83 0.21 14.26
C LEU A 112 5.69 -0.82 14.28
N ALA A 113 5.47 -1.55 13.20
CA ALA A 113 4.48 -2.61 13.17
C ALA A 113 4.82 -3.77 14.13
N ARG A 114 6.11 -4.13 14.29
CA ARG A 114 6.54 -5.11 15.29
C ARG A 114 6.19 -4.65 16.71
N VAL A 115 6.50 -3.40 17.03
CA VAL A 115 6.13 -2.82 18.33
C VAL A 115 4.61 -2.84 18.52
N LEU A 116 3.86 -2.46 17.49
CA LEU A 116 2.39 -2.47 17.53
C LEU A 116 1.81 -3.86 17.78
N THR A 117 2.35 -4.91 17.14
CA THR A 117 1.92 -6.30 17.39
C THR A 117 2.24 -6.79 18.79
N GLY A 118 3.29 -6.29 19.43
CA GLY A 118 3.58 -6.57 20.84
C GLY A 118 2.67 -5.80 21.80
N LEU A 119 2.30 -4.57 21.43
CA LEU A 119 1.39 -3.71 22.20
C LEU A 119 -0.07 -4.19 22.14
N MET A 120 -0.51 -4.71 20.99
CA MET A 120 -1.88 -5.13 20.72
C MET A 120 -1.91 -6.57 20.17
N PRO A 121 -1.58 -7.59 20.99
CA PRO A 121 -1.43 -8.97 20.54
C PRO A 121 -2.75 -9.62 20.09
N ASP A 122 -3.89 -9.06 20.49
CA ASP A 122 -5.22 -9.54 20.13
C ASP A 122 -5.77 -8.91 18.83
N GLU A 123 -5.00 -8.03 18.16
CA GLU A 123 -5.44 -7.29 16.97
C GLU A 123 -4.90 -7.90 15.66
N PRO A 124 -5.70 -8.71 14.93
CA PRO A 124 -5.21 -9.47 13.79
C PRO A 124 -4.75 -8.56 12.62
N GLU A 125 -5.34 -7.39 12.47
CA GLU A 125 -4.97 -6.44 11.41
C GLU A 125 -3.58 -5.81 11.62
N ALA A 126 -3.09 -5.70 12.86
CA ALA A 126 -1.72 -5.27 13.12
C ALA A 126 -0.71 -6.32 12.61
N PHE A 127 -1.01 -7.59 12.83
CA PHE A 127 -0.23 -8.71 12.29
C PHE A 127 -0.33 -8.79 10.76
N GLY A 128 -1.53 -8.60 10.19
CA GLY A 128 -1.73 -8.53 8.74
C GLY A 128 -0.87 -7.43 8.11
N LEU A 129 -0.84 -6.23 8.70
CA LEU A 129 -0.02 -5.14 8.18
C LEU A 129 1.48 -5.48 8.24
N LEU A 130 1.96 -6.07 9.35
CA LEU A 130 3.35 -6.50 9.47
C LEU A 130 3.70 -7.53 8.39
N ALA A 131 2.88 -8.57 8.23
CA ALA A 131 3.10 -9.63 7.24
C ALA A 131 3.11 -9.09 5.80
N LEU A 132 2.17 -8.21 5.47
CA LEU A 132 2.12 -7.52 4.17
C LEU A 132 3.45 -6.80 3.87
N MET A 133 3.93 -6.01 4.83
CA MET A 133 5.16 -5.24 4.66
C MET A 133 6.40 -6.14 4.54
N LEU A 134 6.47 -7.23 5.33
CA LEU A 134 7.56 -8.21 5.23
C LEU A 134 7.60 -8.88 3.86
N CYS A 135 6.47 -9.37 3.36
CA CYS A 135 6.39 -10.01 2.04
C CYS A 135 6.74 -9.06 0.89
N HIS A 136 6.39 -7.77 1.01
CA HIS A 136 6.78 -6.76 0.03
C HIS A 136 8.27 -6.41 0.11
N ASP A 137 8.78 -6.15 1.32
CA ASP A 137 10.17 -5.74 1.56
C ASP A 137 11.16 -6.84 1.21
N ALA A 138 10.78 -8.10 1.41
CA ALA A 138 11.61 -9.25 1.10
C ALA A 138 12.10 -9.30 -0.35
N ARG A 139 11.36 -8.68 -1.28
CA ARG A 139 11.69 -8.66 -2.71
C ARG A 139 12.34 -7.35 -3.16
N ARG A 140 12.60 -6.41 -2.25
CA ARG A 140 13.09 -5.06 -2.57
C ARG A 140 14.29 -5.08 -3.52
N SER A 141 15.29 -5.90 -3.20
CA SER A 141 16.54 -6.00 -3.97
C SER A 141 16.35 -6.55 -5.38
N ALA A 142 15.25 -7.26 -5.65
CA ALA A 142 14.96 -7.84 -6.96
C ALA A 142 14.09 -6.93 -7.85
N ARG A 143 13.56 -5.82 -7.33
CA ARG A 143 12.57 -4.98 -8.06
C ARG A 143 13.19 -3.99 -9.05
N VAL A 144 14.39 -3.52 -8.73
CA VAL A 144 15.12 -2.57 -9.56
C VAL A 144 16.56 -3.04 -9.66
N VAL A 145 16.96 -3.43 -10.87
CA VAL A 145 18.34 -3.88 -11.17
C VAL A 145 18.89 -2.95 -12.24
N ASP A 146 20.06 -2.37 -11.99
CA ASP A 146 20.70 -1.38 -12.88
C ASP A 146 19.77 -0.22 -13.28
N GLY A 147 18.91 0.22 -12.34
CA GLY A 147 17.93 1.28 -12.56
C GLY A 147 16.73 0.88 -13.41
N HIS A 148 16.57 -0.40 -13.75
CA HIS A 148 15.43 -0.92 -14.49
C HIS A 148 14.46 -1.64 -13.57
N LEU A 149 13.16 -1.33 -13.68
CA LEU A 149 12.13 -2.14 -13.05
C LEU A 149 12.15 -3.56 -13.62
N VAL A 150 12.00 -4.52 -12.71
CA VAL A 150 11.89 -5.96 -12.97
C VAL A 150 10.50 -6.43 -12.52
N LEU A 151 9.76 -7.06 -13.43
CA LEU A 151 8.42 -7.58 -13.14
C LEU A 151 8.50 -8.79 -12.22
N LEU A 152 7.44 -9.05 -11.44
CA LEU A 152 7.42 -10.14 -10.45
C LEU A 152 7.88 -11.49 -11.04
N GLU A 153 7.41 -11.83 -12.23
CA GLU A 153 7.75 -13.08 -12.94
C GLU A 153 9.21 -13.17 -13.39
N ASP A 154 9.88 -12.03 -13.53
CA ASP A 154 11.27 -11.91 -13.99
C ASP A 154 12.26 -11.68 -12.83
N GLN A 155 11.79 -11.63 -11.58
CA GLN A 155 12.64 -11.33 -10.43
C GLN A 155 13.61 -12.48 -10.15
N ASP A 156 14.86 -12.15 -9.86
CA ASP A 156 15.81 -13.14 -9.32
C ASP A 156 15.44 -13.46 -7.88
N HIS A 157 14.91 -14.66 -7.67
CA HIS A 157 14.45 -15.13 -6.37
C HIS A 157 15.60 -15.40 -5.40
N THR A 158 16.85 -15.50 -5.87
CA THR A 158 18.03 -15.60 -4.98
C THR A 158 18.29 -14.30 -4.22
N LEU A 159 17.76 -13.17 -4.72
CA LEU A 159 17.82 -11.86 -4.07
C LEU A 159 16.70 -11.65 -3.05
N TRP A 160 15.80 -12.62 -2.88
CA TRP A 160 14.68 -12.51 -1.95
C TRP A 160 15.11 -12.83 -0.52
N ASN A 161 14.63 -12.07 0.44
CA ASN A 161 14.84 -12.35 1.86
C ASN A 161 13.92 -13.49 2.33
N SER A 162 14.45 -14.72 2.32
CA SER A 162 13.72 -15.91 2.74
C SER A 162 13.23 -15.85 4.21
N GLY A 163 13.97 -15.16 5.09
CA GLY A 163 13.59 -14.98 6.48
C GLY A 163 12.33 -14.12 6.65
N GLN A 164 12.27 -12.97 5.96
CA GLN A 164 11.08 -12.11 5.96
C GLN A 164 9.87 -12.80 5.33
N ILE A 165 10.07 -13.58 4.25
CA ILE A 165 9.00 -14.36 3.62
C ILE A 165 8.46 -15.41 4.57
N ALA A 166 9.35 -16.19 5.20
CA ALA A 166 8.94 -17.24 6.15
C ALA A 166 8.18 -16.65 7.34
N GLU A 167 8.63 -15.50 7.86
CA GLU A 167 7.95 -14.81 8.94
C GLU A 167 6.56 -14.28 8.51
N GLY A 168 6.48 -13.61 7.36
CA GLY A 168 5.22 -13.08 6.83
C GLY A 168 4.19 -14.19 6.60
N ARG A 169 4.60 -15.32 6.02
CA ARG A 169 3.75 -16.50 5.84
C ARG A 169 3.28 -17.09 7.17
N SER A 170 4.19 -17.26 8.13
CA SER A 170 3.83 -17.78 9.46
C SER A 170 2.78 -16.90 10.15
N ILE A 171 2.87 -15.58 10.02
CA ILE A 171 1.85 -14.67 10.54
C ILE A 171 0.50 -14.87 9.83
N VAL A 172 0.50 -14.92 8.50
CA VAL A 172 -0.71 -15.15 7.68
C VAL A 172 -1.39 -16.45 8.07
N ASP A 173 -0.65 -17.56 8.14
CA ASP A 173 -1.19 -18.89 8.47
C ASP A 173 -1.84 -18.92 9.86
N ARG A 174 -1.25 -18.22 10.84
CA ARG A 174 -1.77 -18.15 12.21
C ARG A 174 -3.03 -17.28 12.32
N THR A 175 -3.16 -16.26 11.47
CA THR A 175 -4.22 -15.23 11.61
C THR A 175 -5.41 -15.45 10.67
N LEU A 176 -5.24 -16.18 9.56
CA LEU A 176 -6.31 -16.44 8.59
C LEU A 176 -7.38 -17.43 9.06
N THR A 177 -7.19 -18.09 10.20
CA THR A 177 -8.14 -19.06 10.79
C THR A 177 -9.34 -18.38 11.45
N GLY A 178 -9.31 -17.06 11.66
CA GLY A 178 -10.41 -16.27 12.21
C GLY A 178 -11.55 -16.00 11.21
N ARG A 179 -12.77 -15.74 11.74
CA ARG A 179 -13.97 -15.46 10.95
C ARG A 179 -14.02 -14.05 10.33
N HIS A 180 -13.23 -13.11 10.81
CA HIS A 180 -13.23 -11.72 10.34
C HIS A 180 -11.83 -11.32 9.87
N ARG A 181 -11.68 -11.21 8.54
CA ARG A 181 -10.45 -10.78 7.89
C ARG A 181 -10.61 -9.32 7.49
N GLY A 182 -9.75 -8.46 8.03
CA GLY A 182 -9.71 -7.08 7.59
C GLY A 182 -8.85 -6.91 6.33
N PRO A 183 -8.79 -5.68 5.80
CA PRO A 183 -8.12 -5.41 4.53
C PRO A 183 -6.62 -5.73 4.56
N TYR A 184 -5.91 -5.55 5.68
CA TYR A 184 -4.47 -5.82 5.73
C TYR A 184 -4.17 -7.31 5.77
N LEU A 185 -4.97 -8.12 6.47
CA LEU A 185 -4.81 -9.58 6.44
C LEU A 185 -5.02 -10.17 5.04
N ILE A 186 -6.06 -9.72 4.32
CA ILE A 186 -6.31 -10.19 2.95
C ILE A 186 -5.16 -9.79 2.03
N GLN A 187 -4.68 -8.54 2.13
CA GLN A 187 -3.53 -8.08 1.36
C GLN A 187 -2.25 -8.86 1.71
N ALA A 188 -2.04 -9.20 2.98
CA ALA A 188 -0.90 -10.01 3.41
C ALA A 188 -0.94 -11.42 2.81
N ALA A 189 -2.12 -12.04 2.75
CA ALA A 189 -2.31 -13.33 2.12
C ALA A 189 -1.99 -13.28 0.61
N ILE A 190 -2.46 -12.23 -0.08
CA ILE A 190 -2.11 -11.99 -1.49
C ILE A 190 -0.59 -11.85 -1.66
N ALA A 191 0.05 -11.01 -0.84
CA ALA A 191 1.49 -10.78 -0.90
C ALA A 191 2.29 -12.04 -0.58
N ALA A 192 1.82 -12.88 0.34
CA ALA A 192 2.43 -14.17 0.65
C ALA A 192 2.36 -15.14 -0.54
N LEU A 193 1.19 -15.29 -1.18
CA LEU A 193 1.03 -16.14 -2.37
C LEU A 193 1.91 -15.67 -3.55
N GLN A 194 2.11 -14.37 -3.70
CA GLN A 194 3.02 -13.81 -4.71
C GLN A 194 4.50 -14.17 -4.50
N THR A 195 4.85 -14.76 -3.35
CA THR A 195 6.20 -15.28 -3.09
C THR A 195 6.32 -16.78 -3.33
N GLU A 196 5.23 -17.45 -3.73
CA GLU A 196 5.23 -18.89 -4.01
C GLU A 196 5.65 -19.21 -5.44
N GLN A 197 6.04 -20.46 -5.66
CA GLN A 197 6.41 -20.98 -6.97
C GLN A 197 5.82 -22.38 -7.16
N PRO A 198 4.89 -22.55 -8.13
CA PRO A 198 4.23 -21.50 -8.92
C PRO A 198 3.33 -20.59 -8.07
N VAL A 199 3.02 -19.39 -8.56
CA VAL A 199 2.05 -18.48 -7.92
C VAL A 199 0.63 -18.96 -8.17
N ASP A 200 -0.18 -19.12 -7.12
CA ASP A 200 -1.61 -19.46 -7.24
C ASP A 200 -2.46 -18.22 -7.57
N TRP A 201 -2.50 -17.88 -8.87
CA TRP A 201 -3.31 -16.77 -9.37
C TRP A 201 -4.82 -16.93 -9.14
N PRO A 202 -5.44 -18.12 -9.32
CA PRO A 202 -6.84 -18.34 -8.94
C PRO A 202 -7.15 -17.96 -7.49
N GLN A 203 -6.30 -18.36 -6.54
CA GLN A 203 -6.47 -18.00 -5.13
C GLN A 203 -6.29 -16.48 -4.90
N ILE A 204 -5.31 -15.86 -5.56
CA ILE A 204 -5.12 -14.40 -5.51
C ILE A 204 -6.35 -13.65 -6.04
N VAL A 205 -6.99 -14.12 -7.12
CA VAL A 205 -8.22 -13.53 -7.64
C VAL A 205 -9.35 -13.60 -6.60
N ALA A 206 -9.54 -14.75 -5.95
CA ALA A 206 -10.55 -14.91 -4.90
C ALA A 206 -10.31 -13.99 -3.70
N LEU A 207 -9.05 -13.77 -3.29
CA LEU A 207 -8.71 -12.81 -2.25
C LEU A 207 -8.97 -11.36 -2.69
N TYR A 208 -8.73 -11.03 -3.96
CA TYR A 208 -9.11 -9.72 -4.49
C TYR A 208 -10.63 -9.53 -4.61
N ASP A 209 -11.40 -10.59 -4.88
CA ASP A 209 -12.87 -10.55 -4.81
C ASP A 209 -13.34 -10.16 -3.40
N GLU A 210 -12.80 -10.81 -2.38
CA GLU A 210 -13.07 -10.51 -0.97
C GLU A 210 -12.68 -9.07 -0.62
N LEU A 211 -11.47 -8.64 -1.00
CA LEU A 211 -10.96 -7.30 -0.71
C LEU A 211 -11.75 -6.20 -1.45
N THR A 212 -12.18 -6.44 -2.68
CA THR A 212 -13.02 -5.51 -3.45
C THR A 212 -14.37 -5.34 -2.76
N SER A 213 -14.98 -6.44 -2.30
CA SER A 213 -16.25 -6.41 -1.56
C SER A 213 -16.14 -5.60 -0.26
N LEU A 214 -15.02 -5.76 0.44
CA LEU A 214 -14.75 -5.10 1.72
C LEU A 214 -14.46 -3.59 1.57
N THR A 215 -13.69 -3.22 0.56
CA THR A 215 -13.14 -1.85 0.44
C THR A 215 -13.86 -0.97 -0.58
N ARG A 216 -14.51 -1.58 -1.59
CA ARG A 216 -15.09 -0.89 -2.76
C ARG A 216 -14.10 0.09 -3.43
N SER A 217 -12.82 -0.23 -3.37
CA SER A 217 -11.75 0.64 -3.85
C SER A 217 -11.48 0.39 -5.34
N PRO A 218 -11.49 1.42 -6.20
CA PRO A 218 -11.15 1.26 -7.61
C PRO A 218 -9.68 0.83 -7.82
N ILE A 219 -8.80 1.12 -6.86
CA ILE A 219 -7.40 0.66 -6.88
C ILE A 219 -7.32 -0.85 -6.63
N VAL A 220 -8.15 -1.36 -5.70
CA VAL A 220 -8.23 -2.80 -5.45
C VAL A 220 -8.83 -3.51 -6.66
N GLU A 221 -9.84 -2.92 -7.30
CA GLU A 221 -10.46 -3.46 -8.51
C GLU A 221 -9.50 -3.47 -9.71
N LEU A 222 -8.63 -2.46 -9.85
CA LEU A 222 -7.53 -2.48 -10.81
C LEU A 222 -6.55 -3.63 -10.54
N ASN A 223 -6.14 -3.81 -9.28
CA ASN A 223 -5.23 -4.90 -8.89
C ASN A 223 -5.86 -6.28 -9.12
N ARG A 224 -7.17 -6.41 -8.92
CA ARG A 224 -7.94 -7.61 -9.28
C ARG A 224 -7.89 -7.91 -10.78
N ALA A 225 -8.02 -6.88 -11.63
CA ALA A 225 -7.88 -7.05 -13.07
C ALA A 225 -6.48 -7.55 -13.46
N VAL A 226 -5.43 -7.07 -12.80
CA VAL A 226 -4.06 -7.59 -12.99
C VAL A 226 -3.99 -9.08 -12.61
N ALA A 227 -4.58 -9.48 -11.48
CA ALA A 227 -4.60 -10.88 -11.06
C ALA A 227 -5.36 -11.79 -12.07
N LEU A 228 -6.48 -11.34 -12.61
CA LEU A 228 -7.22 -12.04 -13.67
C LEU A 228 -6.39 -12.21 -14.94
N ALA A 229 -5.68 -11.16 -15.36
CA ALA A 229 -4.81 -11.23 -16.52
C ALA A 229 -3.67 -12.24 -16.35
N GLN A 230 -3.15 -12.38 -15.13
CA GLN A 230 -2.14 -13.38 -14.81
C GLN A 230 -2.72 -14.80 -14.67
N ALA A 231 -4.00 -14.91 -14.32
CA ALA A 231 -4.78 -16.15 -14.45
C ALA A 231 -5.20 -16.46 -15.91
N SER A 232 -4.54 -15.86 -16.91
CA SER A 232 -4.82 -16.05 -18.34
C SER A 232 -6.22 -15.58 -18.80
N LEU A 233 -6.75 -14.53 -18.17
CA LEU A 233 -8.04 -13.91 -18.55
C LEU A 233 -7.90 -12.40 -18.92
N PRO A 234 -7.10 -12.05 -19.94
CA PRO A 234 -6.81 -10.65 -20.28
C PRO A 234 -8.02 -9.85 -20.80
N GLU A 235 -8.99 -10.47 -21.48
CA GLU A 235 -10.22 -9.81 -21.94
C GLU A 235 -11.13 -9.40 -20.78
N ALA A 236 -11.29 -10.31 -19.81
CA ALA A 236 -12.07 -10.04 -18.60
C ALA A 236 -11.40 -8.94 -17.76
N ALA A 237 -10.07 -9.00 -17.64
CA ALA A 237 -9.28 -7.95 -17.00
C ALA A 237 -9.48 -6.59 -17.69
N LEU A 238 -9.40 -6.53 -19.03
CA LEU A 238 -9.54 -5.27 -19.76
C LEU A 238 -10.94 -4.67 -19.58
N THR A 239 -11.98 -5.51 -19.60
CA THR A 239 -13.38 -5.08 -19.36
C THR A 239 -13.55 -4.39 -18.00
N ILE A 240 -12.84 -4.87 -16.98
CA ILE A 240 -12.84 -4.23 -15.65
C ILE A 240 -12.11 -2.90 -15.73
N VAL A 241 -10.89 -2.90 -16.27
CA VAL A 241 -10.07 -1.68 -16.37
C VAL A 241 -10.83 -0.57 -17.09
N GLU A 242 -11.50 -0.85 -18.22
CA GLU A 242 -12.20 0.17 -19.00
C GLU A 242 -13.41 0.82 -18.28
N ARG A 243 -13.87 0.26 -17.15
CA ARG A 243 -14.95 0.84 -16.33
C ARG A 243 -14.45 1.72 -15.19
N LEU A 244 -13.15 1.70 -14.89
CA LEU A 244 -12.59 2.43 -13.76
C LEU A 244 -12.32 3.90 -14.14
N ASP A 245 -12.75 4.83 -13.28
CA ASP A 245 -12.40 6.25 -13.39
C ASP A 245 -11.07 6.54 -12.69
N LEU A 246 -9.98 6.12 -13.33
CA LEU A 246 -8.59 6.28 -12.84
C LEU A 246 -7.70 6.96 -13.88
N THR A 247 -8.26 7.89 -14.66
CA THR A 247 -7.59 8.52 -15.81
C THR A 247 -6.33 9.32 -15.44
N ASN A 248 -6.22 9.81 -14.21
CA ASN A 248 -5.03 10.51 -13.70
C ASN A 248 -4.03 9.59 -12.98
N TYR A 249 -4.19 8.27 -13.10
CA TYR A 249 -3.37 7.27 -12.42
C TYR A 249 -2.50 6.52 -13.42
N GLN A 250 -1.17 6.62 -13.27
CA GLN A 250 -0.22 5.98 -14.17
C GLN A 250 -0.46 4.47 -14.34
N TYR A 251 -0.67 3.75 -13.23
CA TYR A 251 -0.78 2.28 -13.28
C TYR A 251 -2.08 1.80 -13.94
N PHE A 252 -3.12 2.63 -14.00
CA PHE A 252 -4.31 2.35 -14.81
C PHE A 252 -3.93 2.25 -16.29
N HIS A 253 -3.23 3.27 -16.81
CA HIS A 253 -2.80 3.31 -18.21
C HIS A 253 -1.75 2.25 -18.54
N SER A 254 -0.80 2.02 -17.63
CA SER A 254 0.21 0.96 -17.80
C SER A 254 -0.43 -0.42 -17.86
N THR A 255 -1.41 -0.70 -16.99
CA THR A 255 -2.14 -1.98 -16.99
C THR A 255 -2.95 -2.13 -18.27
N ARG A 256 -3.70 -1.08 -18.66
CA ARG A 256 -4.47 -1.07 -19.90
C ARG A 256 -3.58 -1.35 -21.12
N GLY A 257 -2.42 -0.71 -21.20
CA GLY A 257 -1.45 -0.92 -22.29
C GLY A 257 -0.95 -2.37 -22.35
N GLU A 258 -0.66 -2.99 -21.21
CA GLU A 258 -0.22 -4.39 -21.15
C GLU A 258 -1.33 -5.36 -21.57
N LEU A 259 -2.57 -5.14 -21.12
CA LEU A 259 -3.70 -5.97 -21.52
C LEU A 259 -3.97 -5.87 -23.03
N LEU A 260 -4.00 -4.65 -23.58
CA LEU A 260 -4.17 -4.43 -25.01
C LEU A 260 -3.06 -5.09 -25.84
N ARG A 261 -1.81 -5.02 -25.36
CA ARG A 261 -0.68 -5.70 -26.00
C ARG A 261 -0.86 -7.23 -26.01
N ARG A 262 -1.25 -7.84 -24.88
CA ARG A 262 -1.52 -9.28 -24.80
C ARG A 262 -2.64 -9.72 -25.76
N LEU A 263 -3.59 -8.83 -26.04
CA LEU A 263 -4.71 -9.03 -26.97
C LEU A 263 -4.39 -8.67 -28.44
N GLY A 264 -3.15 -8.27 -28.75
CA GLY A 264 -2.75 -7.89 -30.12
C GLY A 264 -3.28 -6.52 -30.58
N ARG A 265 -3.84 -5.69 -29.69
CA ARG A 265 -4.36 -4.35 -29.97
C ARG A 265 -3.24 -3.31 -29.89
N THR A 266 -2.24 -3.42 -30.76
CA THR A 266 -0.96 -2.70 -30.69
C THR A 266 -1.09 -1.17 -30.65
N GLU A 267 -1.89 -0.55 -31.52
CA GLU A 267 -2.01 0.91 -31.56
C GLU A 267 -2.72 1.49 -30.32
N GLU A 268 -3.68 0.76 -29.78
CA GLU A 268 -4.33 1.15 -28.53
C GLU A 268 -3.39 0.97 -27.33
N ALA A 269 -2.59 -0.11 -27.32
CA ALA A 269 -1.55 -0.31 -26.33
C ALA A 269 -0.51 0.83 -26.37
N ARG A 270 -0.11 1.25 -27.58
CA ARG A 270 0.82 2.37 -27.80
C ARG A 270 0.27 3.67 -27.21
N THR A 271 -1.02 3.94 -27.41
CA THR A 271 -1.70 5.11 -26.83
C THR A 271 -1.72 5.06 -25.31
N ALA A 272 -2.14 3.93 -24.73
CA ALA A 272 -2.19 3.76 -23.28
C ALA A 272 -0.80 3.90 -22.62
N TYR A 273 0.25 3.31 -23.21
CA TYR A 273 1.60 3.47 -22.66
C TYR A 273 2.14 4.90 -22.75
N ARG A 274 1.78 5.70 -23.77
CA ARG A 274 2.14 7.12 -23.81
C ARG A 274 1.47 7.91 -22.67
N GLN A 275 0.19 7.66 -22.41
CA GLN A 275 -0.53 8.27 -21.28
C GLN A 275 0.09 7.86 -19.94
N ALA A 276 0.47 6.59 -19.78
CA ALA A 276 1.21 6.14 -18.61
C ALA A 276 2.56 6.88 -18.46
N LEU A 277 3.27 7.12 -19.57
CA LEU A 277 4.57 7.78 -19.56
C LEU A 277 4.46 9.26 -19.15
N GLU A 278 3.41 9.96 -19.58
CA GLU A 278 3.12 11.34 -19.18
C GLU A 278 2.88 11.47 -17.66
N LEU A 279 2.28 10.46 -17.06
CA LEU A 279 1.99 10.40 -15.62
C LEU A 279 3.14 9.79 -14.79
N ALA A 280 4.18 9.26 -15.44
CA ALA A 280 5.27 8.59 -14.74
C ALA A 280 6.12 9.57 -13.94
N HIS A 281 6.40 9.22 -12.68
CA HIS A 281 7.14 10.10 -11.76
C HIS A 281 8.59 9.67 -11.56
N SER A 282 8.88 8.37 -11.59
CA SER A 282 10.24 7.85 -11.39
C SER A 282 10.92 7.46 -12.71
N ASP A 283 12.25 7.60 -12.75
CA ASP A 283 13.03 7.23 -13.94
C ASP A 283 13.00 5.73 -14.26
N PRO A 284 13.02 4.80 -13.28
CA PRO A 284 12.83 3.37 -13.56
C PRO A 284 11.49 3.06 -14.24
N GLU A 285 10.41 3.74 -13.84
CA GLU A 285 9.10 3.61 -14.47
C GLU A 285 9.08 4.17 -15.89
N ARG A 286 9.66 5.35 -16.12
CA ARG A 286 9.80 5.93 -17.46
C ARG A 286 10.56 4.99 -18.39
N ARG A 287 11.70 4.46 -17.95
CA ARG A 287 12.50 3.48 -18.71
C ARG A 287 11.71 2.21 -19.00
N PHE A 288 10.93 1.71 -18.04
CA PHE A 288 10.07 0.54 -18.26
C PHE A 288 9.03 0.81 -19.36
N LEU A 289 8.31 1.93 -19.29
CA LEU A 289 7.28 2.30 -20.26
C LEU A 289 7.85 2.57 -21.65
N GLN A 290 9.02 3.22 -21.73
CA GLN A 290 9.74 3.44 -22.99
C GLN A 290 10.16 2.11 -23.65
N ARG A 291 10.67 1.14 -22.88
CA ARG A 291 10.99 -0.19 -23.39
C ARG A 291 9.74 -0.92 -23.90
N ARG A 292 8.63 -0.83 -23.17
CA ARG A 292 7.34 -1.41 -23.62
C ARG A 292 6.88 -0.78 -24.93
N LEU A 293 6.98 0.54 -25.08
CA LEU A 293 6.66 1.25 -26.33
C LEU A 293 7.56 0.86 -27.50
N ALA A 294 8.86 0.64 -27.26
CA ALA A 294 9.82 0.23 -28.28
C ALA A 294 9.62 -1.23 -28.73
N ALA A 295 8.98 -2.06 -27.90
CA ALA A 295 8.70 -3.46 -28.17
C ALA A 295 7.32 -3.73 -28.80
N LEU A 296 6.54 -2.68 -29.11
CA LEU A 296 5.25 -2.73 -29.81
C LEU A 296 5.41 -2.59 -31.33
#